data_AF-A0AAI8B9H5-F1
#
_entry.id   AF-A0AAI8B9H5-F1
#
_cell.length_a   1.000
_cell.length_b   1.000
_cell.length_c   1.000
_cell.angle_alpha   90.00
_cell.angle_beta   90.00
_cell.angle_gamma   90.00
#
_symmetry.space_group_name_H-M   'P 1'
#
loop_
_entity.id
_entity.type
_entity.pdbx_description
1 polymer ?
#
loop_
_entity_poly.entity_id
_entity_poly.type
_entity_poly.pdbx_seq_one_letter_code
_entity_poly.pdbx_strand_id
1 'polypeptide(L)'
;MQYEPHTSPPILTVPIHAALRPVIDEVVHRSVSEATTKDGYMRCADYAIVGARLLTMLTGARYRPVAGGEVMDFGEDNLFVLCSTRERRRAAKHLSQLARYHCWIEARHTDADGRARTEVIDFTVRHDAMVARMVGMSFARPHQAYFWGWDDEHAVPAELRDHPAFVKQGPYWRWAERECTTLLRAYERERPSYFGRQVARALNLLADHIERNV
;
A
#
# COMPACT_ATOMS: atom_id res chain seq x y z
N MET A 1 -42.03 2.76 -9.37
CA MET A 1 -41.27 1.74 -8.61
C MET A 1 -39.85 2.27 -8.49
N GLN A 2 -39.55 2.94 -7.38
CA GLN A 2 -38.22 3.51 -7.12
C GLN A 2 -37.33 2.37 -6.61
N TYR A 3 -36.23 2.12 -7.31
CA TYR A 3 -35.21 1.16 -6.89
C TYR A 3 -34.39 1.85 -5.82
N GLU A 4 -34.68 1.60 -4.53
CA GLU A 4 -33.75 1.99 -3.47
C GLU A 4 -32.50 1.14 -3.62
N PRO A 5 -31.30 1.74 -3.77
CA PRO A 5 -30.08 0.98 -3.75
C PRO A 5 -29.93 0.41 -2.34
N HIS A 6 -30.08 -0.92 -2.20
CA HIS A 6 -29.68 -1.64 -1.00
C HIS A 6 -28.20 -1.34 -0.74
N THR A 7 -27.93 -0.39 0.15
CA THR A 7 -26.61 -0.22 0.73
C THR A 7 -26.51 -1.24 1.84
N SER A 8 -25.98 -2.42 1.51
CA SER A 8 -25.63 -3.41 2.53
C SER A 8 -24.75 -2.74 3.59
N PRO A 9 -25.02 -2.94 4.89
CA PRO A 9 -24.18 -2.40 5.94
C PRO A 9 -22.75 -2.91 5.77
N PRO A 10 -21.73 -2.11 6.17
CA PRO A 10 -20.34 -2.53 6.05
C PRO A 10 -20.10 -3.81 6.86
N ILE A 11 -19.30 -4.72 6.31
CA ILE A 11 -18.94 -5.99 6.95
C ILE A 11 -18.04 -5.73 8.15
N LEU A 12 -17.13 -4.77 8.03
CA LEU A 12 -16.16 -4.38 9.05
C LEU A 12 -16.34 -2.90 9.44
N THR A 13 -16.19 -2.62 10.73
CA THR A 13 -16.10 -1.25 11.25
C THR A 13 -14.76 -0.61 10.89
N VAL A 14 -14.75 0.73 10.87
CA VAL A 14 -13.54 1.54 10.70
C VAL A 14 -13.23 2.28 11.99
N PRO A 15 -11.95 2.30 12.46
CA PRO A 15 -10.80 1.62 11.88
C PRO A 15 -10.87 0.09 12.03
N ILE A 16 -10.20 -0.64 11.13
CA ILE A 16 -10.18 -2.11 11.20
C ILE A 16 -9.40 -2.55 12.44
N HIS A 17 -10.02 -3.47 13.20
CA HIS A 17 -9.44 -4.04 14.41
C HIS A 17 -8.07 -4.65 14.13
N ALA A 18 -7.09 -4.39 15.01
CA ALA A 18 -5.69 -4.78 14.80
C ALA A 18 -5.52 -6.30 14.53
N ALA A 19 -6.32 -7.14 15.19
CA ALA A 19 -6.30 -8.59 15.01
C ALA A 19 -6.68 -9.05 13.58
N LEU A 20 -7.42 -8.26 12.82
CA LEU A 20 -7.79 -8.60 11.43
C LEU A 20 -6.74 -8.15 10.41
N ARG A 21 -5.82 -7.26 10.79
CA ARG A 21 -4.82 -6.72 9.86
C ARG A 21 -3.89 -7.79 9.29
N PRO A 22 -3.33 -8.74 10.09
CA PRO A 22 -2.51 -9.83 9.54
C PRO A 22 -3.30 -10.76 8.63
N VAL A 23 -4.59 -10.98 8.92
CA VAL A 23 -5.45 -11.83 8.08
C VAL A 23 -5.68 -11.17 6.73
N ILE A 24 -6.02 -9.87 6.73
CA ILE A 24 -6.23 -9.10 5.50
C ILE A 24 -4.95 -9.00 4.67
N ASP A 25 -3.82 -8.74 5.32
CA ASP A 25 -2.51 -8.72 4.69
C ASP A 25 -2.22 -10.06 3.99
N GLU A 26 -2.40 -11.18 4.69
CA GLU A 26 -2.11 -12.50 4.14
C GLU A 26 -3.00 -12.85 2.93
N VAL A 27 -4.30 -12.55 2.97
CA VAL A 27 -5.19 -12.83 1.84
C VAL A 27 -4.89 -11.94 0.63
N VAL A 28 -4.49 -10.68 0.85
CA VAL A 28 -4.04 -9.79 -0.23
C VAL A 28 -2.73 -10.33 -0.80
N HIS A 29 -1.77 -10.68 0.04
CA HIS A 29 -0.50 -11.25 -0.39
C HIS A 29 -0.70 -12.49 -1.24
N ARG A 30 -1.41 -13.50 -0.74
CA ARG A 30 -1.67 -14.73 -1.48
C ARG A 30 -2.39 -14.48 -2.78
N SER A 31 -3.35 -13.56 -2.82
CA SER A 31 -4.03 -13.22 -4.07
C SER A 31 -3.06 -12.68 -5.13
N VAL A 32 -2.09 -11.85 -4.75
CA VAL A 32 -1.12 -11.25 -5.67
C VAL A 32 0.05 -12.20 -5.97
N SER A 33 0.65 -12.81 -4.95
CA SER A 33 1.84 -13.64 -5.09
C SER A 33 1.55 -14.95 -5.83
N GLU A 34 0.43 -15.61 -5.57
CA GLU A 34 0.05 -16.86 -6.25
C GLU A 34 -0.31 -16.63 -7.74
N ALA A 35 -0.59 -15.39 -8.13
CA ALA A 35 -0.87 -15.00 -9.52
C ALA A 35 0.35 -14.43 -10.26
N THR A 36 1.49 -14.27 -9.57
CA THR A 36 2.69 -13.63 -10.11
C THR A 36 3.94 -14.49 -9.88
N THR A 37 5.06 -14.11 -10.49
CA THR A 37 6.35 -14.73 -10.22
C THR A 37 7.06 -14.02 -9.08
N LYS A 38 8.06 -14.67 -8.47
CA LYS A 38 8.91 -14.10 -7.40
C LYS A 38 8.13 -13.63 -6.17
N ASP A 39 7.10 -14.37 -5.78
CA ASP A 39 6.37 -14.11 -4.53
C ASP A 39 5.80 -12.67 -4.43
N GLY A 40 5.33 -12.14 -5.56
CA GLY A 40 4.80 -10.77 -5.64
C GLY A 40 5.84 -9.65 -5.53
N TYR A 41 7.15 -9.96 -5.54
CA TYR A 41 8.19 -8.93 -5.60
C TYR A 41 8.00 -8.03 -6.83
N MET A 42 8.23 -6.71 -6.67
CA MET A 42 8.02 -5.67 -7.70
C MET A 42 6.56 -5.52 -8.16
N ARG A 43 5.59 -5.87 -7.30
CA ARG A 43 4.15 -5.76 -7.57
C ARG A 43 3.43 -4.76 -6.66
N CYS A 44 4.11 -3.74 -6.10
CA CYS A 44 3.49 -2.76 -5.20
C CYS A 44 2.18 -2.15 -5.73
N ALA A 45 2.08 -1.91 -7.04
CA ALA A 45 0.84 -1.48 -7.68
C ALA A 45 -0.32 -2.46 -7.48
N ASP A 46 -0.07 -3.77 -7.64
CA ASP A 46 -1.09 -4.81 -7.50
C ASP A 46 -1.56 -4.91 -6.05
N TYR A 47 -0.61 -4.92 -5.09
CA TYR A 47 -0.93 -4.93 -3.66
C TYR A 47 -1.76 -3.71 -3.25
N ALA A 48 -1.36 -2.51 -3.67
CA ALA A 48 -2.08 -1.29 -3.34
C ALA A 48 -3.50 -1.28 -3.94
N ILE A 49 -3.66 -1.69 -5.20
CA ILE A 49 -4.97 -1.73 -5.87
C ILE A 49 -5.88 -2.79 -5.27
N VAL A 50 -5.40 -4.03 -5.13
CA VAL A 50 -6.20 -5.15 -4.60
C VAL A 50 -6.58 -4.87 -3.15
N GLY A 51 -5.62 -4.45 -2.33
CA GLY A 51 -5.85 -4.08 -0.94
C GLY A 51 -6.86 -2.94 -0.80
N ALA A 52 -6.71 -1.84 -1.55
CA ALA A 52 -7.63 -0.71 -1.45
C ALA A 52 -9.06 -1.08 -1.85
N ARG A 53 -9.23 -1.91 -2.90
CA ARG A 53 -10.55 -2.40 -3.31
C ARG A 53 -11.17 -3.32 -2.27
N LEU A 54 -10.40 -4.28 -1.76
CA LEU A 54 -10.85 -5.21 -0.72
C LEU A 54 -11.31 -4.43 0.53
N LEU A 55 -10.46 -3.52 1.03
CA LEU A 55 -10.76 -2.71 2.22
C LEU A 55 -12.00 -1.83 2.01
N THR A 56 -12.12 -1.21 0.83
CA THR A 56 -13.31 -0.42 0.48
C THR A 56 -14.58 -1.26 0.47
N MET A 57 -14.53 -2.48 -0.08
CA MET A 57 -15.67 -3.40 -0.09
C MET A 57 -16.06 -3.86 1.32
N LEU A 58 -15.07 -4.20 2.16
CA LEU A 58 -15.33 -4.70 3.50
C LEU A 58 -15.87 -3.61 4.44
N THR A 59 -15.41 -2.37 4.29
CA THR A 59 -15.67 -1.31 5.27
C THR A 59 -16.66 -0.24 4.80
N GLY A 60 -16.93 -0.16 3.48
CA GLY A 60 -17.64 0.96 2.87
C GLY A 60 -16.86 2.29 2.86
N ALA A 61 -15.72 2.39 3.55
CA ALA A 61 -14.88 3.57 3.56
C ALA A 61 -13.97 3.63 2.34
N ARG A 62 -13.55 4.84 1.94
CA ARG A 62 -12.81 5.05 0.70
C ARG A 62 -11.30 4.88 0.91
N TYR A 63 -10.80 3.65 0.73
CA TYR A 63 -9.37 3.37 0.62
C TYR A 63 -8.90 3.63 -0.81
N ARG A 64 -7.74 4.28 -0.97
CA ARG A 64 -7.23 4.68 -2.28
C ARG A 64 -5.80 4.18 -2.48
N PRO A 65 -5.49 3.57 -3.63
CA PRO A 65 -4.12 3.33 -4.00
C PRO A 65 -3.44 4.66 -4.37
N VAL A 66 -2.24 4.86 -3.86
CA VAL A 66 -1.40 6.05 -4.05
C VAL A 66 -0.03 5.60 -4.54
N ALA A 67 0.61 6.43 -5.38
CA ALA A 67 1.98 6.19 -5.83
C ALA A 67 2.83 7.45 -5.74
N GLY A 68 4.12 7.25 -5.49
CA GLY A 68 5.09 8.32 -5.40
C GLY A 68 6.46 7.80 -4.99
N GLY A 69 7.16 8.59 -4.18
CA GLY A 69 8.45 8.21 -3.64
C GLY A 69 8.35 7.71 -2.21
N GLU A 70 9.40 6.99 -1.82
CA GLU A 70 9.57 6.41 -0.49
C GLU A 70 11.04 6.51 -0.05
N VAL A 71 11.26 6.75 1.24
CA VAL A 71 12.51 6.45 1.93
C VAL A 71 12.31 5.13 2.65
N MET A 72 13.12 4.14 2.32
CA MET A 72 13.15 2.85 2.99
C MET A 72 14.22 2.85 4.07
N ASP A 73 13.91 2.30 5.23
CA ASP A 73 14.85 2.09 6.33
C ASP A 73 15.26 0.62 6.37
N PHE A 74 16.51 0.34 5.99
CA PHE A 74 17.09 -1.00 6.05
C PHE A 74 17.80 -1.29 7.39
N GLY A 75 17.76 -0.37 8.35
CA GLY A 75 18.40 -0.49 9.67
C GLY A 75 19.86 -0.03 9.67
N GLU A 76 20.41 0.23 10.86
CA GLU A 76 21.79 0.74 11.03
C GLU A 76 22.06 1.99 10.18
N ASP A 77 21.13 2.95 10.19
CA ASP A 77 21.17 4.19 9.40
C ASP A 77 21.24 3.98 7.87
N ASN A 78 20.98 2.77 7.38
CA ASN A 78 20.93 2.48 5.95
C ASN A 78 19.60 2.90 5.35
N LEU A 79 19.50 4.18 4.98
CA LEU A 79 18.32 4.72 4.30
C LEU A 79 18.49 4.72 2.78
N PHE A 80 17.47 4.23 2.07
CA PHE A 80 17.45 4.18 0.61
C PHE A 80 16.24 4.94 0.05
N VAL A 81 16.48 5.79 -0.96
CA VAL A 81 15.42 6.62 -1.56
C VAL A 81 14.93 5.99 -2.88
N LEU A 82 13.68 5.53 -2.87
CA LEU A 82 12.91 5.18 -4.06
C LEU A 82 12.22 6.42 -4.60
N CYS A 83 12.80 7.06 -5.61
CA CYS A 83 12.15 8.18 -6.29
C CYS A 83 12.53 8.22 -7.77
N SER A 84 11.53 8.24 -8.64
CA SER A 84 11.72 8.47 -10.06
C SER A 84 12.24 9.90 -10.28
N THR A 85 12.93 10.17 -11.39
CA THR A 85 13.30 11.55 -11.70
C THR A 85 12.08 12.33 -12.19
N ARG A 86 12.07 13.64 -11.96
CA ARG A 86 10.99 14.53 -12.44
C ARG A 86 10.79 14.44 -13.95
N GLU A 87 11.89 14.37 -14.71
CA GLU A 87 11.85 14.20 -16.16
C GLU A 87 11.14 12.90 -16.55
N ARG A 88 11.54 11.78 -15.94
CA ARG A 88 10.95 10.47 -16.22
C ARG A 88 9.46 10.42 -15.86
N ARG A 89 9.07 11.01 -14.72
CA ARG A 89 7.65 11.14 -14.35
C ARG A 89 6.81 11.85 -15.39
N ARG A 90 7.34 12.92 -15.98
CA ARG A 90 6.65 13.73 -16.98
C ARG A 90 6.59 13.05 -18.35
N ALA A 91 7.60 12.27 -18.68
CA ALA A 91 7.69 11.55 -19.96
C ALA A 91 6.90 10.23 -19.96
N ALA A 92 6.78 9.56 -18.81
CA ALA A 92 6.15 8.26 -18.69
C ALA A 92 4.67 8.28 -19.12
N LYS A 93 4.30 7.28 -19.93
CA LYS A 93 2.93 6.98 -20.37
C LYS A 93 2.37 5.75 -19.68
N HIS A 94 3.24 4.87 -19.19
CA HIS A 94 2.86 3.68 -18.45
C HIS A 94 3.61 3.61 -17.12
N LEU A 95 2.97 3.02 -16.11
CA LEU A 95 3.53 2.85 -14.77
C LEU A 95 4.87 2.11 -14.78
N SER A 96 5.03 1.12 -15.67
CA SER A 96 6.28 0.36 -15.86
C SER A 96 7.48 1.21 -16.28
N GLN A 97 7.26 2.40 -16.83
CA GLN A 97 8.32 3.31 -17.29
C GLN A 97 8.89 4.21 -16.20
N LEU A 98 8.22 4.31 -15.04
CA LEU A 98 8.62 5.24 -13.99
C LEU A 98 9.96 4.87 -13.36
N ALA A 99 10.20 3.57 -13.12
CA ALA A 99 11.35 3.02 -12.40
C ALA A 99 11.65 3.70 -11.04
N ARG A 100 11.88 2.92 -9.97
CA ARG A 100 12.09 3.46 -8.61
C ARG A 100 10.91 4.35 -8.14
N TYR A 101 9.73 3.76 -8.06
CA TYR A 101 8.57 4.35 -7.42
C TYR A 101 8.00 3.32 -6.43
N HIS A 102 7.14 3.78 -5.54
CA HIS A 102 6.42 2.92 -4.62
C HIS A 102 4.91 3.15 -4.69
N CYS A 103 4.14 2.14 -4.26
CA CYS A 103 2.68 2.25 -4.14
C CYS A 103 2.22 1.75 -2.78
N TRP A 104 1.31 2.49 -2.16
CA TRP A 104 0.69 2.18 -0.87
C TRP A 104 -0.80 2.56 -0.91
N ILE A 105 -1.48 2.37 0.21
CA ILE A 105 -2.91 2.69 0.37
C ILE A 105 -3.06 3.81 1.39
N GLU A 106 -3.94 4.76 1.10
CA GLU A 106 -4.36 5.79 2.03
C GLU A 106 -5.88 5.77 2.21
N ALA A 107 -6.33 5.96 3.45
CA ALA A 107 -7.73 6.25 3.77
C ALA A 107 -7.79 7.41 4.77
N ARG A 108 -8.63 8.40 4.46
CA ARG A 108 -8.86 9.54 5.36
C ARG A 108 -10.08 9.24 6.21
N HIS A 109 -9.88 9.23 7.51
CA HIS A 109 -10.91 8.99 8.52
C HIS A 109 -11.11 10.24 9.36
N THR A 110 -12.32 10.42 9.87
CA THR A 110 -12.62 11.46 10.87
C THR A 110 -12.81 10.74 12.19
N ASP A 111 -12.02 11.10 13.20
CA ASP A 111 -12.16 10.54 14.55
C ASP A 111 -13.37 11.12 15.31
N ALA A 112 -13.59 10.63 16.53
CA ALA A 112 -14.70 11.05 17.38
C ALA A 112 -14.67 12.56 17.72
N ASP A 113 -13.48 13.17 17.70
CA ASP A 113 -13.27 14.59 17.98
C ASP A 113 -13.40 15.46 16.70
N GLY A 114 -13.76 14.84 15.56
CA GLY A 114 -13.90 15.53 14.28
C GLY A 114 -12.57 15.81 13.58
N ARG A 115 -11.44 15.32 14.12
CA ARG A 115 -10.13 15.48 13.52
C ARG A 115 -9.95 14.46 12.40
N ALA A 116 -9.47 14.94 11.27
CA ALA A 116 -9.13 14.08 10.15
C ALA A 116 -7.74 13.47 10.35
N ARG A 117 -7.63 12.15 10.21
CA ARG A 117 -6.37 11.40 10.23
C ARG A 117 -6.25 10.53 8.98
N THR A 118 -5.03 10.27 8.53
CA THR A 118 -4.78 9.40 7.37
C THR A 118 -4.22 8.07 7.84
N GLU A 119 -4.95 7.01 7.55
CA GLU A 119 -4.44 5.65 7.70
C GLU A 119 -3.61 5.30 6.45
N VAL A 120 -2.41 4.77 6.68
CA VAL A 120 -1.44 4.40 5.64
C VAL A 120 -1.16 2.91 5.75
N ILE A 121 -1.30 2.20 4.64
CA ILE A 121 -1.14 0.74 4.57
C ILE A 121 -0.22 0.37 3.42
N ASP A 122 0.74 -0.49 3.70
CA ASP A 122 1.70 -1.02 2.74
C ASP A 122 1.92 -2.51 2.98
N PHE A 123 1.38 -3.33 2.09
CA PHE A 123 1.47 -4.80 2.15
C PHE A 123 2.78 -5.35 1.57
N THR A 124 3.68 -4.48 1.12
CA THR A 124 4.93 -4.87 0.43
C THR A 124 6.19 -4.70 1.25
N VAL A 125 6.07 -4.26 2.51
CA VAL A 125 7.19 -4.18 3.47
C VAL A 125 7.91 -5.54 3.64
N ARG A 126 7.18 -6.65 3.45
CA ARG A 126 7.76 -8.01 3.38
C ARG A 126 8.91 -8.15 2.39
N HIS A 127 8.98 -7.29 1.38
CA HIS A 127 9.97 -7.33 0.31
C HIS A 127 11.19 -6.42 0.57
N ASP A 128 11.24 -5.67 1.67
CA ASP A 128 12.30 -4.68 1.93
C ASP A 128 13.69 -5.31 1.96
N ALA A 129 13.84 -6.46 2.63
CA ALA A 129 15.11 -7.21 2.65
C ALA A 129 15.55 -7.62 1.23
N MET A 130 14.59 -7.93 0.35
CA MET A 130 14.88 -8.24 -1.05
C MET A 130 15.29 -6.98 -1.82
N VAL A 131 14.64 -5.84 -1.57
CA VAL A 131 15.02 -4.55 -2.18
C VAL A 131 16.44 -4.18 -1.76
N ALA A 132 16.78 -4.22 -0.48
CA ALA A 132 18.12 -3.95 0.06
C ALA A 132 19.18 -4.78 -0.67
N ARG A 133 18.97 -6.10 -0.78
CA ARG A 133 19.86 -6.99 -1.54
C ARG A 133 20.01 -6.59 -3.00
N MET A 134 18.90 -6.22 -3.67
CA MET A 134 18.91 -5.85 -5.08
C MET A 134 19.60 -4.50 -5.35
N VAL A 135 19.68 -3.61 -4.36
CA VAL A 135 20.39 -2.34 -4.45
C VAL A 135 21.80 -2.39 -3.84
N GLY A 136 22.25 -3.58 -3.40
CA GLY A 136 23.59 -3.79 -2.86
C GLY A 136 23.79 -3.25 -1.44
N MET A 137 22.72 -3.13 -0.66
CA MET A 137 22.74 -2.65 0.73
C MET A 137 22.44 -3.80 1.71
N SER A 138 22.96 -3.69 2.93
CA SER A 138 22.62 -4.59 4.04
C SER A 138 21.21 -4.34 4.55
N PHE A 139 20.61 -5.36 5.17
CA PHE A 139 19.32 -5.26 5.84
C PHE A 139 19.45 -5.81 7.25
N ALA A 140 19.21 -4.96 8.24
CA ALA A 140 19.38 -5.24 9.67
C ALA A 140 18.06 -5.13 10.47
N ARG A 141 16.94 -4.81 9.80
CA ARG A 141 15.63 -4.71 10.46
C ARG A 141 15.03 -6.09 10.73
N PRO A 142 14.22 -6.24 11.79
CA PRO A 142 13.35 -7.40 11.93
C PRO A 142 12.41 -7.55 10.73
N HIS A 143 12.07 -8.79 10.39
CA HIS A 143 11.08 -9.03 9.34
C HIS A 143 9.73 -8.43 9.72
N GLN A 144 9.12 -7.73 8.77
CA GLN A 144 7.79 -7.15 8.88
C GLN A 144 7.02 -7.44 7.59
N ALA A 145 5.85 -8.07 7.70
CA ALA A 145 5.08 -8.46 6.52
C ALA A 145 4.41 -7.26 5.84
N TYR A 146 3.94 -6.31 6.64
CA TYR A 146 3.22 -5.11 6.19
C TYR A 146 3.39 -3.97 7.18
N PHE A 147 3.16 -2.75 6.70
CA PHE A 147 2.94 -1.57 7.52
C PHE A 147 1.45 -1.19 7.48
N TRP A 148 0.89 -0.86 8.64
CA TRP A 148 -0.50 -0.40 8.76
C TRP A 148 -0.63 0.48 10.00
N GLY A 149 -0.63 1.79 9.80
CA GLY A 149 -0.62 2.76 10.89
C GLY A 149 -1.14 4.12 10.46
N TRP A 150 -1.15 5.07 11.39
CA TRP A 150 -1.54 6.45 11.14
C TRP A 150 -0.36 7.29 10.66
N ASP A 151 -0.62 8.25 9.78
CA ASP A 151 0.40 9.15 9.23
C ASP A 151 1.14 9.96 10.30
N ASP A 152 0.43 10.41 11.33
CA ASP A 152 1.00 11.14 12.47
C ASP A 152 1.81 10.27 13.44
N GLU A 153 1.49 8.97 13.53
CA GLU A 153 2.26 7.99 14.32
C GLU A 153 3.51 7.49 13.60
N HIS A 154 3.55 7.62 12.27
CA HIS A 154 4.69 7.23 11.43
C HIS A 154 5.50 8.45 10.98
N ALA A 155 5.80 9.36 11.92
CA ALA A 155 6.68 10.49 11.65
C ALA A 155 8.14 10.05 11.55
N VAL A 156 8.95 10.80 10.77
CA VAL A 156 10.40 10.59 10.73
C VAL A 156 11.00 11.01 12.09
N PRO A 157 11.77 10.11 12.77
CA PRO A 157 12.45 10.41 14.02
C PRO A 157 13.33 11.65 13.90
N ALA A 158 13.45 12.43 14.98
CA ALA A 158 14.12 13.73 14.96
C ALA A 158 15.58 13.62 14.49
N GLU A 159 16.27 12.58 14.94
CA GLU A 159 17.64 12.20 14.61
C GLU A 159 17.86 11.91 13.13
N LEU A 160 16.82 11.54 12.38
CA LEU A 160 16.91 11.24 10.94
C LEU A 160 16.48 12.41 10.06
N ARG A 161 15.91 13.49 10.62
CA ARG A 161 15.32 14.58 9.80
C ARG A 161 16.34 15.28 8.90
N ASP A 162 17.58 15.39 9.36
CA ASP A 162 18.68 16.01 8.61
C ASP A 162 19.44 15.01 7.72
N HIS A 163 19.02 13.75 7.68
CA HIS A 163 19.67 12.74 6.86
C HIS A 163 19.54 13.09 5.36
N PRO A 164 20.61 12.89 4.54
CA PRO A 164 20.60 13.21 3.10
C PRO A 164 19.43 12.61 2.31
N ALA A 165 18.90 11.48 2.78
CA ALA A 165 17.73 10.82 2.20
C ALA A 165 16.49 11.71 2.19
N PHE A 166 16.32 12.64 3.14
CA PHE A 166 15.13 13.48 3.32
C PHE A 166 15.25 14.90 2.73
N VAL A 167 16.44 15.30 2.29
CA VAL A 167 16.77 16.69 1.89
C VAL A 167 15.81 17.27 0.84
N LYS A 168 15.28 16.45 -0.08
CA LYS A 168 14.46 16.94 -1.21
C LYS A 168 12.97 17.02 -0.92
N GLN A 169 12.46 16.11 -0.09
CA GLN A 169 11.04 15.90 0.14
C GLN A 169 10.59 16.30 1.54
N GLY A 170 11.53 16.56 2.45
CA GLY A 170 11.26 16.79 3.87
C GLY A 170 11.20 15.49 4.68
N PRO A 171 10.89 15.57 5.98
CA PRO A 171 10.90 14.44 6.90
C PRO A 171 9.66 13.55 6.73
N TYR A 172 9.48 12.99 5.53
CA TYR A 172 8.40 12.08 5.17
C TYR A 172 8.96 10.76 4.65
N TRP A 173 8.49 9.65 5.22
CA TRP A 173 8.82 8.32 4.72
C TRP A 173 8.25 8.07 3.32
N ARG A 174 7.07 8.62 3.01
CA ARG A 174 6.40 8.48 1.72
C ARG A 174 5.81 9.81 1.30
N TRP A 175 5.81 10.09 0.00
CA TRP A 175 5.18 11.28 -0.54
C TRP A 175 4.48 10.96 -1.86
N ALA A 176 3.19 11.28 -1.94
CA ALA A 176 2.40 11.07 -3.13
C ALA A 176 2.90 11.97 -4.27
N GLU A 177 3.05 11.39 -5.46
CA GLU A 177 3.36 12.13 -6.68
C GLU A 177 2.20 12.01 -7.65
N ARG A 178 1.70 13.16 -8.11
CA ARG A 178 0.49 13.23 -8.93
C ARG A 178 0.61 12.42 -10.21
N GLU A 179 1.74 12.53 -10.91
CA GLU A 179 2.02 11.82 -12.15
C GLU A 179 2.05 10.30 -11.90
N CYS A 180 2.73 9.85 -10.84
CA CYS A 180 2.78 8.44 -10.46
C CYS A 180 1.39 7.89 -10.13
N THR A 181 0.63 8.61 -9.29
CA THR A 181 -0.72 8.21 -8.91
C THR A 181 -1.68 8.20 -10.11
N THR A 182 -1.48 9.10 -11.09
CA THR A 182 -2.26 9.11 -12.34
C THR A 182 -1.97 7.86 -13.17
N LEU A 183 -0.69 7.49 -13.31
CA LEU A 183 -0.28 6.27 -14.00
C LEU A 183 -0.75 5.00 -13.29
N LEU A 184 -0.78 4.98 -11.95
CA LEU A 184 -1.34 3.87 -11.17
C LEU A 184 -2.84 3.68 -11.45
N ARG A 185 -3.60 4.77 -11.51
CA ARG A 185 -5.03 4.72 -11.88
C ARG A 185 -5.24 4.27 -13.32
N ALA A 186 -4.38 4.68 -14.25
CA ALA A 186 -4.43 4.19 -15.63
C ALA A 186 -4.14 2.68 -15.68
N TYR A 187 -3.10 2.23 -14.97
CA TYR A 187 -2.71 0.83 -14.84
C TYR A 187 -3.86 -0.05 -14.33
N GLU A 188 -4.59 0.44 -13.33
CA GLU A 188 -5.80 -0.19 -12.79
C GLU A 188 -6.91 -0.31 -13.86
N ARG A 189 -7.22 0.79 -14.54
CA ARG A 189 -8.31 0.88 -15.52
C ARG A 189 -8.08 0.03 -16.77
N GLU A 190 -6.83 -0.15 -17.17
CA GLU A 190 -6.45 -0.98 -18.31
C GLU A 190 -6.65 -2.49 -18.05
N ARG A 191 -6.78 -2.92 -16.78
CA ARG A 191 -6.77 -4.34 -16.38
C ARG A 191 -7.94 -4.72 -15.47
N PRO A 192 -9.20 -4.36 -15.80
CA PRO A 192 -10.32 -4.53 -14.89
C PRO A 192 -10.57 -6.00 -14.51
N SER A 193 -10.46 -6.92 -15.46
CA SER A 193 -10.66 -8.36 -15.21
C SER A 193 -9.56 -8.97 -14.34
N TYR A 194 -8.31 -8.50 -14.47
CA TYR A 194 -7.21 -8.98 -13.62
C TYR A 194 -7.46 -8.59 -12.17
N PHE A 195 -7.69 -7.30 -11.90
CA PHE A 195 -7.95 -6.83 -10.53
C PHE A 195 -9.27 -7.38 -9.97
N GLY A 196 -10.30 -7.55 -10.80
CA GLY A 196 -11.53 -8.22 -10.40
C GLY A 196 -11.28 -9.64 -9.89
N ARG A 197 -10.46 -10.43 -10.61
CA ARG A 197 -10.09 -11.78 -10.18
C ARG A 197 -9.27 -11.79 -8.89
N GLN A 198 -8.31 -10.89 -8.73
CA GLN A 198 -7.49 -10.87 -7.50
C GLN A 198 -8.30 -10.45 -6.28
N VAL A 199 -9.20 -9.47 -6.41
CA VAL A 199 -10.09 -9.07 -5.32
C VAL A 199 -11.05 -10.21 -4.95
N ALA A 200 -11.66 -10.88 -5.94
CA ALA A 200 -12.50 -12.05 -5.68
C ALA A 200 -11.73 -13.19 -4.99
N ARG A 201 -10.48 -13.44 -5.40
CA ARG A 201 -9.61 -14.43 -4.74
C ARG A 201 -9.33 -14.04 -3.29
N ALA A 202 -8.96 -12.79 -3.03
CA ALA A 202 -8.71 -12.30 -1.67
C ALA A 202 -9.96 -12.42 -0.78
N LEU A 203 -11.15 -12.13 -1.32
CA LEU A 203 -12.42 -12.31 -0.60
C LEU A 203 -12.71 -13.78 -0.26
N ASN A 204 -12.51 -14.70 -1.21
CA ASN A 204 -12.70 -16.12 -0.96
C ASN A 204 -11.71 -16.63 0.11
N LEU A 205 -10.44 -16.24 0.01
CA LEU A 205 -9.44 -16.59 1.02
C LEU A 205 -9.79 -16.05 2.41
N LEU A 206 -10.37 -14.84 2.48
CA LEU A 206 -10.84 -14.25 3.73
C LEU A 206 -12.03 -15.02 4.30
N ALA A 207 -13.02 -15.38 3.47
CA ALA A 207 -14.16 -16.18 3.88
C ALA A 207 -13.71 -17.54 4.43
N ASP A 208 -12.84 -18.25 3.71
CA ASP A 208 -12.30 -19.54 4.17
C ASP A 208 -11.51 -19.42 5.48
N HIS A 209 -10.85 -18.28 5.71
CA HIS A 209 -10.13 -18.04 6.97
C HIS A 209 -11.11 -17.85 8.13
N ILE A 210 -12.19 -17.09 7.91
CA ILE A 210 -13.22 -16.88 8.93
C ILE A 210 -13.92 -18.20 9.26
N GLU A 211 -14.35 -18.97 8.26
CA GLU A 211 -15.07 -20.24 8.47
C GLU A 211 -14.25 -21.29 9.21
N ARG A 212 -12.91 -21.27 9.09
CA ARG A 212 -12.02 -22.21 9.79
C ARG A 212 -11.71 -21.84 11.23
N ASN A 213 -11.98 -20.59 11.62
CA ASN A 213 -11.66 -20.06 12.96
C ASN A 213 -12.92 -19.73 13.78
N VAL A 214 -14.10 -20.09 13.27
CA VAL A 214 -15.38 -20.11 13.99
C VAL A 214 -15.64 -21.53 14.48
#